data_AF-A0A7Y7NR93-F1
#
_entry.id   AF-A0A7Y7NR93-F1
#
_cell.length_a   1.000
_cell.length_b   1.000
_cell.length_c   1.000
_cell.angle_alpha   90.00
_cell.angle_beta   90.00
_cell.angle_gamma   90.00
#
_symmetry.space_group_name_H-M   'P 1'
#
loop_
_entity.id
_entity.type
_entity.pdbx_description
1 polymer ?
#
loop_
_entity_poly.entity_id
_entity_poly.type
_entity_poly.pdbx_seq_one_letter_code
_entity_poly.pdbx_strand_id
1 'polypeptide(L)'
;MTMIRPHGGYRSLRSFQVTEIIYDATVSFCERFIDKRSRTIDQMVQAARSGRQNIAEGSRASAASSQTELRLVSVARASLDELLLDYEDFLRQRKLPLWGKDDPQAQAVRLIGRRNQTDQSDPTDQSDAAAYEPWLAHRDPAIVANALICLIHQANYLLDRQIAVLEKQFISEGGYSERLAAARMQERQKQRQQTADQSDPTDRPDQKPCPKCGKLMALRTARQGVNSGSQFWGCSGYPDCRGTLPL
;
A
#
# COMPACT_ATOMS: atom_id res chain seq x y z
N MET A 1 5.44 -13.99 7.98
CA MET A 1 6.21 -12.77 7.64
C MET A 1 5.30 -11.57 7.84
N THR A 2 5.67 -10.65 8.73
CA THR A 2 4.91 -9.41 8.92
C THR A 2 5.19 -8.50 7.72
N MET A 3 4.15 -8.18 6.95
CA MET A 3 4.26 -7.29 5.80
C MET A 3 4.58 -5.87 6.28
N ILE A 4 5.51 -5.20 5.61
CA ILE A 4 5.91 -3.82 5.97
C ILE A 4 4.75 -2.84 5.75
N ARG A 5 3.88 -3.11 4.78
CA ARG A 5 2.64 -2.37 4.55
C ARG A 5 1.49 -3.32 4.16
N PRO A 6 0.25 -3.06 4.63
CA PRO A 6 -0.94 -3.71 4.09
C PRO A 6 -1.18 -3.25 2.64
N HIS A 7 -1.66 -4.15 1.77
CA HIS A 7 -1.89 -3.87 0.35
C HIS A 7 -3.04 -4.69 -0.25
N GLY A 8 -3.56 -4.31 -1.42
CA GLY A 8 -4.50 -5.12 -2.20
C GLY A 8 -5.95 -5.14 -1.70
N GLY A 9 -6.26 -4.42 -0.62
CA GLY A 9 -7.63 -4.24 -0.09
C GLY A 9 -8.49 -3.24 -0.86
N TYR A 10 -8.22 -3.00 -2.16
CA TYR A 10 -8.88 -1.94 -2.91
C TYR A 10 -10.40 -2.09 -3.04
N ARG A 11 -10.93 -3.32 -2.93
CA ARG A 11 -12.38 -3.58 -3.03
C ARG A 11 -13.19 -2.96 -1.89
N SER A 12 -12.57 -2.71 -0.74
CA SER A 12 -13.21 -2.00 0.37
C SER A 12 -13.03 -0.48 0.30
N LEU A 13 -12.26 0.03 -0.67
CA LEU A 13 -12.12 1.47 -0.86
C LEU A 13 -13.40 2.04 -1.46
N ARG A 14 -13.97 3.05 -0.80
CA ARG A 14 -15.14 3.74 -1.32
C ARG A 14 -14.88 4.39 -2.69
N SER A 15 -13.67 4.91 -2.90
CA SER A 15 -13.24 5.43 -4.20
C SER A 15 -13.36 4.36 -5.29
N PHE A 16 -12.91 3.13 -5.01
CA PHE A 16 -13.02 2.03 -5.96
C PHE A 16 -14.48 1.65 -6.25
N GLN A 17 -15.30 1.46 -5.21
CA GLN A 17 -16.70 1.06 -5.35
C GLN A 17 -17.52 2.06 -6.16
N VAL A 18 -17.39 3.36 -5.86
CA VAL A 18 -18.11 4.41 -6.62
C VAL A 18 -17.60 4.46 -8.07
N THR A 19 -16.30 4.33 -8.30
CA THR A 19 -15.73 4.30 -9.66
C THR A 19 -16.13 3.05 -10.44
N GLU A 20 -16.41 1.93 -9.77
CA GLU A 20 -16.98 0.74 -10.41
C GLU A 20 -18.40 0.98 -10.91
N ILE A 21 -19.25 1.59 -10.09
CA ILE A 21 -20.60 2.01 -10.51
C ILE A 21 -20.52 2.98 -11.70
N ILE A 22 -19.61 3.95 -11.65
CA ILE A 22 -19.38 4.89 -12.76
C ILE A 22 -19.01 4.12 -14.03
N TYR A 23 -18.07 3.19 -13.96
CA TYR A 23 -17.63 2.41 -15.13
C TYR A 23 -18.79 1.64 -15.78
N ASP A 24 -19.54 0.88 -15.01
CA ASP A 24 -20.64 0.06 -15.54
C ASP A 24 -21.77 0.93 -16.11
N ALA A 25 -22.09 2.03 -15.42
CA ALA A 25 -23.10 2.97 -15.88
C ALA A 25 -22.64 3.81 -17.09
N THR A 26 -21.34 4.09 -17.23
CA THR A 26 -20.79 4.71 -18.46
C THR A 26 -20.94 3.79 -19.66
N VAL A 27 -20.64 2.50 -19.51
CA VAL A 27 -20.86 1.51 -20.59
C VAL A 27 -22.33 1.50 -21.00
N SER A 28 -23.25 1.36 -20.03
CA SER A 28 -24.69 1.39 -20.30
C SER A 28 -25.15 2.70 -20.95
N PHE A 29 -24.66 3.84 -20.47
CA PHE A 29 -24.98 5.16 -21.03
C PHE A 29 -24.56 5.27 -22.50
N CYS A 30 -23.32 4.87 -22.81
CA CYS A 30 -22.80 4.91 -24.17
C CYS A 30 -23.60 4.01 -25.11
N GLU A 31 -23.95 2.79 -24.68
CA GLU A 31 -24.77 1.86 -25.47
C GLU A 31 -26.17 2.41 -25.79
N ARG A 32 -26.74 3.21 -24.88
CA ARG A 32 -28.12 3.70 -24.95
C ARG A 32 -28.26 5.04 -25.66
N PHE A 33 -27.29 5.94 -25.48
CA PHE A 33 -27.47 7.36 -25.80
C PHE A 33 -26.41 7.96 -26.73
N ILE A 34 -25.38 7.20 -27.07
CA ILE A 34 -24.33 7.64 -27.99
C ILE A 34 -24.47 6.85 -29.30
N ASP A 35 -24.24 7.53 -30.43
CA ASP A 35 -24.20 6.88 -31.73
C ASP A 35 -23.09 5.82 -31.76
N LYS A 36 -23.43 4.59 -32.17
CA LYS A 36 -22.53 3.43 -32.15
C LYS A 36 -21.27 3.58 -32.99
N ARG A 37 -21.24 4.54 -33.93
CA ARG A 37 -20.08 4.85 -34.77
C ARG A 37 -19.23 5.98 -34.19
N SER A 38 -19.66 6.61 -33.11
CA SER A 38 -18.92 7.68 -32.48
C SER A 38 -17.71 7.16 -31.70
N ARG A 39 -16.53 7.71 -32.00
CA ARG A 39 -15.31 7.48 -31.23
C ARG A 39 -15.43 7.89 -29.76
N THR A 40 -16.40 8.75 -29.43
CA THR A 40 -16.70 9.16 -28.05
C THR A 40 -17.02 7.97 -27.15
N ILE A 41 -17.60 6.88 -27.68
CA ILE A 41 -17.85 5.66 -26.89
C ILE A 41 -16.54 5.12 -26.30
N ASP A 42 -15.54 4.92 -27.15
CA ASP A 42 -14.26 4.37 -26.72
C ASP A 42 -13.55 5.31 -25.74
N GLN A 43 -13.65 6.62 -25.95
CA GLN A 43 -13.04 7.63 -25.09
C GLN A 43 -13.65 7.61 -23.69
N MET A 44 -14.98 7.71 -23.59
CA MET A 44 -15.68 7.69 -22.30
C MET A 44 -15.48 6.37 -21.56
N VAL A 45 -15.64 5.23 -22.24
CA VAL A 45 -15.49 3.91 -21.62
C VAL A 45 -14.05 3.67 -21.16
N GLN A 46 -13.04 4.10 -21.93
CA GLN A 46 -11.64 3.99 -21.50
C GLN A 46 -11.31 4.92 -20.34
N ALA A 47 -11.81 6.16 -20.33
CA ALA A 47 -11.62 7.08 -19.21
C ALA A 47 -12.20 6.50 -17.91
N ALA A 48 -13.44 5.99 -17.96
CA ALA A 48 -14.08 5.33 -16.83
C ALA A 48 -13.32 4.06 -16.36
N ARG A 49 -12.90 3.22 -17.32
CA ARG A 49 -12.10 2.02 -17.05
C ARG A 49 -10.76 2.36 -16.40
N SER A 50 -10.07 3.36 -16.94
CA SER A 50 -8.78 3.84 -16.45
C SER A 50 -8.90 4.34 -15.01
N GLY A 51 -9.94 5.12 -14.71
CA GLY A 51 -10.26 5.54 -13.34
C GLY A 51 -10.29 4.36 -12.37
N ARG A 52 -11.09 3.33 -12.68
CA ARG A 52 -11.25 2.14 -11.83
C ARG A 52 -9.96 1.32 -11.71
N GLN A 53 -9.27 1.07 -12.82
CA GLN A 53 -8.10 0.20 -12.85
C GLN A 53 -6.91 0.78 -12.11
N ASN A 54 -6.65 2.07 -12.28
CA ASN A 54 -5.53 2.72 -11.62
C ASN A 54 -5.67 2.73 -10.08
N ILE A 55 -6.89 2.79 -9.54
CA ILE A 55 -7.13 2.61 -8.09
C ILE A 55 -6.71 1.20 -7.64
N ALA A 56 -7.14 0.17 -8.38
CA ALA A 56 -6.85 -1.22 -8.05
C ALA A 56 -5.36 -1.58 -8.25
N GLU A 57 -4.73 -1.03 -9.27
CA GLU A 57 -3.29 -1.19 -9.53
C GLU A 57 -2.45 -0.44 -8.49
N GLY A 58 -2.81 0.81 -8.17
CA GLY A 58 -2.15 1.60 -7.13
C GLY A 58 -2.15 0.92 -5.78
N SER A 59 -3.32 0.42 -5.35
CA SER A 59 -3.45 -0.31 -4.09
C SER A 59 -2.64 -1.61 -4.05
N ARG A 60 -2.44 -2.30 -5.18
CA ARG A 60 -1.54 -3.47 -5.24
C ARG A 60 -0.08 -3.06 -5.24
N ALA A 61 0.27 -1.98 -5.95
CA ALA A 61 1.62 -1.45 -6.03
C ALA A 61 2.12 -0.87 -4.70
N SER A 62 1.22 -0.46 -3.80
CA SER A 62 1.53 0.02 -2.45
C SER A 62 2.47 -0.89 -1.65
N ALA A 63 2.41 -2.20 -1.94
CA ALA A 63 3.27 -3.25 -1.41
C ALA A 63 4.77 -3.02 -1.69
N ALA A 64 5.07 -2.42 -2.84
CA ALA A 64 6.41 -2.35 -3.41
C ALA A 64 6.87 -0.93 -3.72
N SER A 65 5.96 0.03 -3.91
CA SER A 65 6.29 1.41 -4.26
C SER A 65 5.15 2.38 -3.91
N SER A 66 5.39 3.18 -2.87
CA SER A 66 4.50 4.28 -2.49
C SER A 66 4.40 5.36 -3.57
N GLN A 67 5.47 5.58 -4.33
CA GLN A 67 5.48 6.54 -5.43
C GLN A 67 4.59 6.06 -6.59
N THR A 68 4.63 4.77 -6.90
CA THR A 68 3.79 4.17 -7.93
C THR A 68 2.32 4.20 -7.52
N GLU A 69 2.01 3.89 -6.25
CA GLU A 69 0.67 4.04 -5.71
C GLU A 69 0.14 5.46 -5.89
N LEU A 70 0.88 6.47 -5.41
CA LEU A 70 0.50 7.88 -5.54
C LEU A 70 0.24 8.26 -7.01
N ARG A 71 1.18 7.92 -7.90
CA ARG A 71 1.06 8.19 -9.33
C ARG A 71 -0.19 7.57 -9.94
N LEU A 72 -0.48 6.30 -9.66
CA LEU A 72 -1.65 5.61 -10.21
C LEU A 72 -2.94 6.23 -9.67
N VAL A 73 -3.03 6.54 -8.38
CA VAL A 73 -4.22 7.21 -7.82
C VAL A 73 -4.41 8.61 -8.46
N SER A 74 -3.33 9.35 -8.73
CA SER A 74 -3.41 10.61 -9.49
C SER A 74 -3.91 10.40 -10.93
N VAL A 75 -3.47 9.35 -11.62
CA VAL A 75 -3.97 9.02 -12.97
C VAL A 75 -5.46 8.66 -12.91
N ALA A 76 -5.90 7.90 -11.93
CA ALA A 76 -7.32 7.58 -11.74
C ALA A 76 -8.16 8.85 -11.64
N ARG A 77 -7.69 9.81 -10.82
CA ARG A 77 -8.33 11.11 -10.61
C ARG A 77 -8.37 11.95 -11.89
N ALA A 78 -7.30 11.94 -12.70
CA ALA A 78 -7.28 12.63 -13.99
C ALA A 78 -8.24 12.01 -15.00
N SER A 79 -8.29 10.68 -15.10
CA SER A 79 -9.21 9.98 -16.02
C SER A 79 -10.68 10.25 -15.70
N LEU A 80 -11.04 10.43 -14.43
CA LEU A 80 -12.40 10.82 -14.06
C LEU A 80 -12.74 12.28 -14.38
N ASP A 81 -11.76 13.19 -14.39
CA ASP A 81 -11.98 14.56 -14.89
C ASP A 81 -12.17 14.59 -16.41
N GLU A 82 -11.45 13.76 -17.16
CA GLU A 82 -11.69 13.61 -18.60
C GLU A 82 -13.13 13.13 -18.84
N LEU A 83 -13.56 12.09 -18.12
CA LEU A 83 -14.93 11.58 -18.21
C LEU A 83 -15.99 12.61 -17.77
N LEU A 84 -15.69 13.43 -16.76
CA LEU A 84 -16.56 14.52 -16.31
C LEU A 84 -16.85 15.48 -17.47
N LEU A 85 -15.79 15.92 -18.15
CA LEU A 85 -15.89 16.82 -19.30
C LEU A 85 -16.71 16.19 -20.44
N ASP A 86 -16.56 14.89 -20.68
CA ASP A 86 -17.36 14.19 -21.69
C ASP A 86 -18.87 14.23 -21.40
N TYR A 87 -19.28 14.09 -20.13
CA TYR A 87 -20.70 14.21 -19.74
C TYR A 87 -21.21 15.66 -19.83
N GLU A 88 -20.40 16.63 -19.40
CA GLU A 88 -20.73 18.05 -19.53
C GLU A 88 -20.90 18.45 -21.00
N ASP A 89 -20.00 17.99 -21.86
CA ASP A 89 -20.07 18.19 -23.30
C ASP A 89 -21.26 17.49 -23.94
N PHE A 90 -21.58 16.27 -23.51
CA PHE A 90 -22.78 15.57 -23.96
C PHE A 90 -24.04 16.40 -23.71
N LEU A 91 -24.20 16.94 -22.49
CA LEU A 91 -25.33 17.77 -22.10
C LEU A 91 -25.36 19.08 -22.89
N ARG A 92 -24.22 19.79 -22.91
CA ARG A 92 -24.06 21.10 -23.56
C ARG A 92 -24.35 21.03 -25.06
N GLN A 93 -23.76 20.07 -25.77
CA GLN A 93 -23.92 19.93 -27.23
C GLN A 93 -25.36 19.57 -27.62
N ARG A 94 -26.11 18.90 -26.73
CA ARG A 94 -27.52 18.52 -26.95
C ARG A 94 -28.52 19.48 -26.32
N LYS A 95 -28.05 20.59 -25.74
CA LYS A 95 -28.88 21.59 -25.04
C LYS A 95 -29.76 20.97 -23.93
N LEU A 96 -29.21 19.99 -23.23
CA LEU A 96 -29.83 19.35 -22.08
C LEU A 96 -29.45 20.07 -20.78
N PRO A 97 -30.32 20.09 -19.76
CA PRO A 97 -30.02 20.77 -18.51
C PRO A 97 -28.89 20.08 -17.74
N LEU A 98 -27.99 20.90 -17.18
CA LEU A 98 -27.02 20.48 -16.17
C LEU A 98 -27.58 20.84 -14.79
N TRP A 99 -27.59 19.88 -13.86
CA TRP A 99 -28.07 20.10 -12.50
C TRP A 99 -27.14 21.05 -11.74
N GLY A 100 -27.74 22.07 -11.14
CA GLY A 100 -27.06 22.95 -10.21
C GLY A 100 -26.71 22.24 -8.90
N LYS A 101 -25.86 22.87 -8.08
CA LYS A 101 -25.46 22.35 -6.76
C LYS A 101 -26.64 22.09 -5.80
N ASP A 102 -27.72 22.86 -5.95
CA ASP A 102 -28.90 22.85 -5.10
C ASP A 102 -30.09 22.12 -5.74
N ASP A 103 -29.87 21.46 -6.89
CA ASP A 103 -30.90 20.67 -7.55
C ASP A 103 -31.32 19.48 -6.65
N PRO A 104 -32.64 19.25 -6.43
CA PRO A 104 -33.11 18.17 -5.57
C PRO A 104 -32.63 16.77 -6.01
N GLN A 105 -32.51 16.53 -7.32
CA GLN A 105 -32.02 15.25 -7.86
C GLN A 105 -30.52 15.10 -7.56
N ALA A 106 -29.74 16.16 -7.78
CA ALA A 106 -28.31 16.16 -7.45
C ALA A 106 -28.08 15.93 -5.95
N GLN A 107 -28.89 16.55 -5.08
CA GLN A 107 -28.83 16.36 -3.64
C GLN A 107 -29.20 14.93 -3.24
N ALA A 108 -30.22 14.34 -3.85
CA ALA A 108 -30.64 12.96 -3.59
C ALA A 108 -29.55 11.95 -3.94
N VAL A 109 -28.94 12.06 -5.13
CA VAL A 109 -27.80 11.22 -5.54
C VAL A 109 -26.63 11.37 -4.56
N ARG A 110 -26.30 12.60 -4.16
CA ARG A 110 -25.21 12.87 -3.19
C ARG A 110 -25.50 12.33 -1.80
N LEU A 111 -26.77 12.23 -1.40
CA LEU A 111 -27.16 11.76 -0.09
C LEU A 111 -26.92 10.25 0.07
N ILE A 112 -27.14 9.47 -0.99
CA ILE A 112 -26.85 8.02 -1.02
C ILE A 112 -25.37 7.78 -0.74
N GLY A 113 -24.50 8.49 -1.46
CA GLY A 113 -23.05 8.41 -1.28
C GLY A 113 -22.56 8.75 0.14
N ARG A 114 -23.28 9.61 0.87
CA ARG A 114 -22.97 9.95 2.27
C ARG A 114 -23.49 8.93 3.28
N ARG A 115 -24.61 8.26 3.00
CA ARG A 115 -25.30 7.37 3.95
C ARG A 115 -24.76 5.94 3.96
N ASN A 116 -24.18 5.46 2.86
CA ASN A 116 -23.62 4.11 2.80
C ASN A 116 -22.26 4.04 3.51
N GLN A 117 -22.35 3.90 4.84
CA GLN A 117 -21.33 3.34 5.73
C GLN A 117 -21.60 1.84 5.97
N THR A 118 -22.20 1.13 5.00
CA THR A 118 -22.65 -0.24 5.18
C THR A 118 -21.49 -1.25 5.25
N ASP A 119 -21.75 -2.27 6.06
CA ASP A 119 -20.90 -3.34 6.56
C ASP A 119 -20.08 -4.04 5.46
N GLN A 120 -18.75 -3.98 5.60
CA GLN A 120 -17.76 -4.30 4.55
C GLN A 120 -17.41 -5.80 4.44
N SER A 121 -18.24 -6.70 4.95
CA SER A 121 -17.94 -8.14 4.96
C SER A 121 -18.37 -8.91 3.71
N ASP A 122 -19.24 -8.36 2.85
CA ASP A 122 -19.77 -9.10 1.70
C ASP A 122 -19.43 -8.46 0.34
N PRO A 123 -18.46 -9.02 -0.41
CA PRO A 123 -18.11 -8.56 -1.76
C PRO A 123 -19.15 -8.89 -2.84
N THR A 124 -20.29 -9.50 -2.50
CA THR A 124 -21.43 -9.72 -3.41
C THR A 124 -22.54 -8.68 -3.26
N ASP A 125 -22.38 -7.70 -2.37
CA ASP A 125 -23.41 -6.70 -2.12
C ASP A 125 -23.56 -5.72 -3.29
N GLN A 126 -24.53 -5.98 -4.17
CA GLN A 126 -24.96 -5.09 -5.25
C GLN A 126 -25.82 -3.92 -4.74
N SER A 127 -26.05 -3.80 -3.42
CA SER A 127 -26.95 -2.80 -2.83
C SER A 127 -26.59 -1.36 -3.20
N ASP A 128 -25.30 -1.05 -3.33
CA ASP A 128 -24.82 0.28 -3.67
C ASP A 128 -25.23 0.71 -5.08
N ALA A 129 -25.13 -0.19 -6.07
CA ALA A 129 -25.51 0.11 -7.45
C ALA A 129 -27.04 0.20 -7.58
N ALA A 130 -27.78 -0.69 -6.90
CA ALA A 130 -29.24 -0.69 -6.87
C ALA A 130 -29.81 0.63 -6.30
N ALA A 131 -29.13 1.23 -5.32
CA ALA A 131 -29.55 2.52 -4.77
C ALA A 131 -29.56 3.65 -5.81
N TYR A 132 -28.73 3.57 -6.85
CA TYR A 132 -28.68 4.56 -7.93
C TYR A 132 -29.55 4.22 -9.15
N GLU A 133 -30.17 3.03 -9.17
CA GLU A 133 -31.02 2.56 -10.27
C GLU A 133 -32.07 3.59 -10.73
N PRO A 134 -32.78 4.32 -9.83
CA PRO A 134 -33.78 5.31 -10.24
C PRO A 134 -33.25 6.40 -11.19
N TRP A 135 -31.95 6.70 -11.11
CA TRP A 135 -31.30 7.67 -11.98
C TRP A 135 -30.55 7.00 -13.14
N LEU A 136 -29.79 5.93 -12.88
CA LEU A 136 -28.91 5.34 -13.88
C LEU A 136 -29.68 4.54 -14.95
N ALA A 137 -30.81 3.94 -14.58
CA ALA A 137 -31.70 3.26 -15.53
C ALA A 137 -32.71 4.20 -16.20
N HIS A 138 -32.71 5.50 -15.86
CA HIS A 138 -33.71 6.46 -16.34
C HIS A 138 -33.69 6.61 -17.86
N ARG A 139 -34.85 6.76 -18.51
CA ARG A 139 -34.98 6.84 -19.98
C ARG A 139 -34.45 8.15 -20.57
N ASP A 140 -34.52 9.23 -19.80
CA ASP A 140 -33.97 10.53 -20.18
C ASP A 140 -32.44 10.54 -20.00
N PRO A 141 -31.66 10.74 -21.07
CA PRO A 141 -30.20 10.82 -20.98
C PRO A 141 -29.70 11.97 -20.11
N ALA A 142 -30.45 13.06 -19.97
CA ALA A 142 -30.05 14.18 -19.12
C ALA A 142 -29.98 13.76 -17.66
N ILE A 143 -30.96 12.98 -17.18
CA ILE A 143 -31.00 12.49 -15.80
C ILE A 143 -29.83 11.54 -15.54
N VAL A 144 -29.56 10.62 -16.47
CA VAL A 144 -28.46 9.65 -16.32
C VAL A 144 -27.10 10.37 -16.32
N ALA A 145 -26.86 11.28 -17.26
CA ALA A 145 -25.61 12.04 -17.35
C ALA A 145 -25.37 12.88 -16.09
N ASN A 146 -26.38 13.58 -15.59
CA ASN A 146 -26.24 14.38 -14.38
C ASN A 146 -25.99 13.55 -13.11
N ALA A 147 -26.60 12.37 -13.02
CA ALA A 147 -26.32 11.44 -11.93
C ALA A 147 -24.87 10.93 -11.99
N LEU A 148 -24.35 10.64 -13.19
CA LEU A 148 -22.95 10.26 -13.40
C LEU A 148 -21.98 11.38 -13.04
N ILE A 149 -22.27 12.63 -13.42
CA ILE A 149 -21.52 13.82 -12.98
C ILE A 149 -21.47 13.88 -11.43
N CYS A 150 -22.60 13.66 -10.76
CA CYS A 150 -22.65 13.66 -9.29
C CYS A 150 -21.81 12.53 -8.66
N LEU A 151 -21.78 11.35 -9.27
CA LEU A 151 -20.94 10.23 -8.83
C LEU A 151 -19.46 10.52 -9.07
N ILE A 152 -19.10 11.08 -10.23
CA ILE A 152 -17.73 11.46 -10.57
C ILE A 152 -17.19 12.49 -9.59
N HIS A 153 -17.98 13.52 -9.24
CA HIS A 153 -17.58 14.49 -8.21
C HIS A 153 -17.33 13.82 -6.84
N GLN A 154 -18.11 12.82 -6.47
CA GLN A 154 -17.90 12.07 -5.22
C GLN A 154 -16.63 11.22 -5.28
N ALA A 155 -16.41 10.50 -6.39
CA ALA A 155 -15.20 9.72 -6.60
C ALA A 155 -13.95 10.62 -6.57
N ASN A 156 -13.98 11.75 -7.28
CA ASN A 156 -12.91 12.74 -7.28
C ASN A 156 -12.61 13.26 -5.88
N TYR A 157 -13.62 13.61 -5.11
CA TYR A 157 -13.44 14.03 -3.71
C TYR A 157 -12.75 12.97 -2.84
N LEU A 158 -13.12 11.70 -3.01
CA LEU A 158 -12.50 10.58 -2.29
C LEU A 158 -11.05 10.37 -2.72
N LEU A 159 -10.78 10.47 -4.03
CA LEU A 159 -9.44 10.35 -4.59
C LEU A 159 -8.53 11.50 -4.15
N ASP A 160 -9.02 12.74 -4.14
CA ASP A 160 -8.27 13.90 -3.66
C ASP A 160 -7.85 13.72 -2.19
N ARG A 161 -8.76 13.21 -1.35
CA ARG A 161 -8.44 12.86 0.04
C ARG A 161 -7.41 11.72 0.13
N GLN A 162 -7.54 10.69 -0.70
CA GLN A 162 -6.60 9.58 -0.73
C GLN A 162 -5.19 10.04 -1.15
N ILE A 163 -5.10 10.87 -2.19
CA ILE A 163 -3.85 11.50 -2.66
C ILE A 163 -3.22 12.31 -1.54
N ALA A 164 -3.97 13.20 -0.89
CA ALA A 164 -3.46 14.02 0.21
C ALA A 164 -2.91 13.18 1.38
N VAL A 165 -3.55 12.05 1.70
CA VAL A 165 -3.06 11.11 2.72
C VAL A 165 -1.77 10.44 2.27
N LEU A 166 -1.71 9.96 1.04
CA LEU A 166 -0.51 9.31 0.48
C LEU A 166 0.68 10.27 0.43
N GLU A 167 0.47 11.52 0.01
CA GLU A 167 1.49 12.58 0.00
C GLU A 167 1.99 12.87 1.42
N LYS A 168 1.08 13.04 2.38
CA LYS A 168 1.44 13.28 3.78
C LYS A 168 2.27 12.12 4.34
N GLN A 169 1.86 10.88 4.09
CA GLN A 169 2.60 9.68 4.53
C GLN A 169 3.97 9.59 3.88
N PHE A 170 4.08 9.93 2.58
CA PHE A 170 5.35 9.95 1.87
C PHE A 170 6.32 10.95 2.50
N ILE A 171 5.84 12.15 2.84
CA ILE A 171 6.63 13.20 3.50
C ILE A 171 7.03 12.79 4.92
N SER A 172 6.12 12.27 5.73
CA SER A 172 6.36 12.05 7.16
C SER A 172 7.11 10.76 7.47
N GLU A 173 6.88 9.70 6.71
CA GLU A 173 7.38 8.36 7.00
C GLU A 173 8.34 7.82 5.94
N GLY A 174 8.65 8.62 4.92
CA GLY A 174 9.51 8.22 3.80
C GLY A 174 8.87 7.20 2.86
N GLY A 175 9.55 6.98 1.73
CA GLY A 175 9.14 6.00 0.73
C GLY A 175 9.38 4.55 1.16
N TYR A 176 8.76 3.60 0.46
CA TYR A 176 8.97 2.16 0.71
C TYR A 176 10.45 1.74 0.67
N SER A 177 11.22 2.24 -0.31
CA SER A 177 12.66 1.97 -0.44
C SER A 177 13.47 2.45 0.76
N GLU A 178 13.13 3.60 1.33
CA GLU A 178 13.80 4.16 2.51
C GLU A 178 13.52 3.30 3.75
N ARG A 179 12.27 2.83 3.91
CA ARG A 179 11.92 1.90 5.00
C ARG A 179 12.62 0.55 4.86
N LEU A 180 12.72 0.01 3.64
CA LEU A 180 13.50 -1.20 3.39
C LEU A 180 14.98 -1.00 3.73
N ALA A 181 15.56 0.15 3.38
CA ALA A 181 16.93 0.48 3.74
C ALA A 181 17.11 0.56 5.26
N ALA A 182 16.20 1.23 5.97
CA ALA A 182 16.21 1.31 7.44
C ALA A 182 16.07 -0.08 8.09
N ALA A 183 15.13 -0.91 7.62
CA ALA A 183 14.94 -2.28 8.11
C ALA A 183 16.20 -3.15 7.88
N ARG A 184 16.83 -3.03 6.71
CA ARG A 184 18.12 -3.71 6.42
C ARG A 184 19.23 -3.28 7.39
N MET A 185 19.30 -2.00 7.75
CA MET A 185 20.30 -1.50 8.70
C MET A 185 20.07 -2.01 10.12
N GLN A 186 18.81 -2.06 10.57
CA GLN A 186 18.45 -2.64 11.88
C GLN A 186 18.77 -4.13 11.94
N GLU A 187 18.48 -4.89 10.89
CA GLU A 187 18.80 -6.32 10.82
C GLU A 187 20.31 -6.55 10.88
N ARG A 188 21.10 -5.75 10.15
CA ARG A 188 22.57 -5.78 10.24
C ARG A 188 23.08 -5.45 11.65
N GLN A 189 22.44 -4.52 12.35
CA GLN A 189 22.79 -4.20 13.74
C GLN A 189 22.48 -5.35 14.70
N LYS A 190 21.31 -5.98 14.58
CA LYS A 190 20.95 -7.16 15.38
C LYS A 190 21.93 -8.31 15.16
N GLN A 191 22.28 -8.59 13.91
CA GLN A 191 23.27 -9.61 13.57
C GLN A 191 24.64 -9.29 14.18
N ARG A 192 25.08 -8.02 14.11
CA ARG A 192 26.33 -7.58 14.76
C ARG A 192 26.30 -7.69 16.28
N GLN A 193 25.16 -7.39 16.91
CA GLN A 193 25.01 -7.55 18.36
C GLN A 193 25.04 -9.02 18.76
N GLN A 194 24.35 -9.90 18.02
CA GLN A 194 24.40 -11.35 18.26
C GLN A 194 25.80 -11.94 18.08
N THR A 195 26.56 -11.51 17.06
CA THR A 195 27.95 -11.97 16.89
C THR A 195 28.90 -11.35 17.91
N ALA A 196 28.67 -10.12 18.34
CA ALA A 196 29.44 -9.49 19.41
C ALA A 196 29.23 -10.20 20.76
N ASP A 197 28.00 -10.56 21.09
CA ASP A 197 27.61 -11.31 22.29
C ASP A 197 28.25 -12.71 22.30
N GLN A 198 28.27 -13.40 21.16
CA GLN A 198 28.98 -14.69 21.01
C GLN A 198 30.52 -14.57 21.05
N SER A 199 31.06 -13.35 20.86
CA SER A 199 32.50 -13.09 20.87
C SER A 199 33.02 -12.61 22.22
N ASP A 200 32.14 -12.32 23.19
CA ASP A 200 32.53 -12.01 24.55
C ASP A 200 33.18 -13.26 25.19
N PRO A 201 34.49 -13.21 25.50
CA PRO A 201 35.16 -14.34 26.14
C PRO A 201 34.54 -14.69 27.50
N THR A 202 33.88 -13.77 28.19
CA THR A 202 33.39 -13.99 29.57
C THR A 202 32.17 -14.92 29.67
N ASP A 203 31.44 -15.15 28.57
CA ASP A 203 30.27 -16.04 28.51
C ASP A 203 30.60 -17.48 28.10
N ARG A 204 31.89 -17.83 27.97
CA ARG A 204 32.30 -19.23 27.73
C ARG A 204 32.30 -20.01 29.05
N PRO A 205 31.43 -21.02 29.23
CA PRO A 205 31.29 -21.74 30.51
C PRO A 205 32.53 -22.57 30.92
N ASP A 206 33.55 -22.64 30.06
CA ASP A 206 34.77 -23.44 30.27
C ASP A 206 36.00 -22.64 30.74
N GLN A 207 35.85 -21.40 31.18
CA GLN A 207 36.99 -20.61 31.65
C GLN A 207 37.35 -20.91 33.11
N LYS A 208 38.31 -21.81 33.31
CA LYS A 208 38.89 -22.08 34.63
C LYS A 208 39.89 -20.96 35.02
N PRO A 209 39.82 -20.40 36.24
CA PRO A 209 40.83 -19.46 36.73
C PRO A 209 42.15 -20.19 37.02
N CYS A 210 43.27 -19.51 36.80
CA CYS A 210 44.59 -20.07 37.04
C CYS A 210 44.83 -20.27 38.55
N PRO A 211 45.24 -21.47 39.00
CA PRO A 211 45.47 -21.73 40.42
C PRO A 211 46.65 -20.94 41.02
N LYS A 212 47.51 -20.33 40.19
CA LYS A 212 48.67 -19.56 40.66
C LYS A 212 48.41 -18.06 40.83
N CYS A 213 47.54 -17.47 40.03
CA CYS A 213 47.37 -16.00 39.99
C CYS A 213 45.92 -15.53 39.80
N GLY A 214 44.95 -16.44 39.70
CA GLY A 214 43.54 -16.11 39.48
C GLY A 214 43.17 -15.64 38.06
N LYS A 215 44.15 -15.27 37.21
CA LYS A 215 43.88 -14.89 35.81
C LYS A 215 43.31 -16.06 35.00
N LEU A 216 42.52 -15.77 33.97
CA LEU A 216 41.87 -16.77 33.12
C LEU A 216 42.88 -17.68 32.39
N MET A 217 42.52 -18.94 32.18
CA MET A 217 43.33 -19.90 31.42
C MET A 217 42.85 -20.02 29.97
N ALA A 218 43.78 -20.25 29.05
CA ALA A 218 43.54 -20.47 27.63
C ALA A 218 44.03 -21.86 27.21
N LEU A 219 43.30 -22.52 26.32
CA LEU A 219 43.69 -23.82 25.78
C LEU A 219 44.91 -23.66 24.87
N ARG A 220 45.98 -24.42 25.12
CA ARG A 220 47.25 -24.38 24.38
C ARG A 220 47.68 -25.78 24.00
N THR A 221 48.38 -25.91 22.89
CA THR A 221 48.96 -27.18 22.43
C THR A 221 50.45 -27.19 22.72
N ALA A 222 50.95 -28.27 23.34
CA ALA A 222 52.37 -28.45 23.58
C ALA A 222 53.11 -28.61 22.26
N ARG A 223 54.12 -27.76 22.01
CA ARG A 223 54.88 -27.76 20.75
C ARG A 223 56.14 -28.61 20.78
N GLN A 224 56.61 -29.00 21.96
CA GLN A 224 57.90 -29.67 22.18
C GLN A 224 57.84 -30.62 23.39
N GLY A 225 58.64 -31.69 23.35
CA GLY A 225 58.74 -32.69 24.41
C GLY A 225 57.87 -33.94 24.20
N VAL A 226 57.86 -34.84 25.19
CA VAL A 226 57.15 -36.14 25.16
C VAL A 226 55.64 -36.01 24.97
N ASN A 227 55.10 -34.85 25.33
CA ASN A 227 53.67 -34.51 25.23
C ASN A 227 53.37 -33.61 24.01
N SER A 228 54.27 -33.50 23.03
CA SER A 228 54.05 -32.67 21.85
C SER A 228 52.77 -33.09 21.11
N GLY A 229 51.91 -32.12 20.81
CA GLY A 229 50.60 -32.33 20.20
C GLY A 229 49.44 -32.45 21.19
N SER A 230 49.69 -32.67 22.49
CA SER A 230 48.61 -32.66 23.48
C SER A 230 48.16 -31.24 23.84
N GLN A 231 46.88 -31.09 24.17
CA GLN A 231 46.29 -29.83 24.61
C GLN A 231 46.28 -29.77 26.14
N PHE A 232 46.48 -28.56 26.68
CA PHE A 232 46.42 -28.26 28.11
C PHE A 232 45.93 -26.84 28.34
N TRP A 233 45.43 -26.53 29.53
CA TRP A 233 45.09 -25.17 29.92
C TRP A 233 46.36 -24.44 30.39
N GLY A 234 46.70 -23.30 29.78
CA GLY A 234 47.80 -22.44 30.19
C GLY A 234 47.32 -21.05 30.58
N CYS A 235 47.93 -20.45 31.61
CA CYS A 235 47.57 -19.10 32.07
C CYS A 235 47.68 -18.06 30.93
N SER A 236 46.70 -17.15 30.85
CA SER A 236 46.71 -16.02 29.92
C SER A 236 47.85 -15.02 30.20
N GLY A 237 48.32 -14.96 31.45
CA GLY A 237 49.42 -14.10 31.88
C GLY A 237 50.84 -14.65 31.67
N TYR A 238 51.04 -15.66 30.82
CA TYR A 238 52.39 -16.11 30.41
C TYR A 238 53.09 -15.00 29.59
N PRO A 239 54.39 -14.71 29.80
CA PRO A 239 55.38 -15.48 30.56
C PRO A 239 55.42 -15.23 32.07
N ASP A 240 54.76 -14.18 32.56
CA ASP A 240 54.82 -13.74 33.96
C ASP A 240 54.19 -14.75 34.93
N CYS A 241 53.20 -15.52 34.48
CA CYS A 241 52.62 -16.63 35.21
C CYS A 241 52.62 -17.92 34.39
N ARG A 242 53.41 -18.91 34.82
CA ARG A 242 53.51 -20.25 34.22
C ARG A 242 52.59 -21.27 34.89
N GLY A 243 51.33 -20.90 35.10
CA GLY A 243 50.30 -21.80 35.63
C GLY A 243 49.70 -22.67 34.53
N THR A 244 49.59 -23.98 34.76
CA THR A 244 49.02 -24.95 33.81
C THR A 244 48.08 -25.91 34.52
N LEU A 245 47.10 -26.43 33.78
CA LEU A 245 46.21 -27.51 34.22
C LEU A 245 46.10 -28.52 33.08
N PRO A 246 46.08 -29.84 33.38
CA PRO A 246 45.76 -30.84 32.36
C PRO A 246 44.33 -30.63 31.85
N LEU A 247 44.08 -31.10 30.63
CA LEU A 247 42.72 -31.36 30.16
C LEU A 247 42.10 -32.51 30.94
#